data_AF-A0A6N6W770-F1
#
_entry.id   AF-A0A6N6W770-F1
#
_cell.length_a   1.000
_cell.length_b   1.000
_cell.length_c   1.000
_cell.angle_alpha   90.00
_cell.angle_beta   90.00
_cell.angle_gamma   90.00
#
_symmetry.space_group_name_H-M   'P 1'
#
loop_
_entity.id
_entity.type
_entity.pdbx_description
1 polymer ?
#
loop_
_entity_poly.entity_id
_entity_poly.type
_entity_poly.pdbx_seq_one_letter_code
_entity_poly.pdbx_strand_id
1 'polypeptide(L)'
;MTSTRPNLLELRTVLPALPCDEAGPVFSAPWEAQAFAMTLALHKCGMFTWAEWAECLNHAIRDAQAAGDPDRGNTYYSHWLTALERISTIKGLVTDDMLRQRRNAWDVAARRTPHGQPIELG
;
A
#
# COMPACT_ATOMS: atom_id res chain seq x y z
N MET A 1 30.25 1.73 2.49
CA MET A 1 28.83 2.14 2.53
C MET A 1 27.98 0.93 2.16
N THR A 2 27.72 0.06 3.13
CA THR A 2 26.97 -1.20 2.93
C THR A 2 25.50 -0.85 2.71
N SER A 3 25.04 -0.99 1.47
CA SER A 3 23.62 -0.97 1.14
C SER A 3 22.97 -2.19 1.80
N THR A 4 22.36 -1.98 2.96
CA THR A 4 21.57 -2.99 3.66
C THR A 4 20.40 -3.36 2.76
N ARG A 5 20.54 -4.45 2.00
CA ARG A 5 19.39 -5.15 1.42
C ARG A 5 18.40 -5.36 2.57
N PRO A 6 17.12 -5.02 2.40
CA PRO A 6 16.13 -5.33 3.42
C PRO A 6 16.18 -6.85 3.66
N ASN A 7 16.46 -7.25 4.91
CA ASN A 7 16.54 -8.65 5.27
C ASN A 7 15.11 -9.23 5.20
N LEU A 8 14.84 -10.03 4.17
CA LEU A 8 13.53 -10.66 3.95
C LEU A 8 13.07 -11.50 5.15
N LEU A 9 14.00 -12.04 5.95
CA LEU A 9 13.68 -12.77 7.16
C LEU A 9 13.16 -11.85 8.26
N GLU A 10 13.73 -10.67 8.44
CA GLU A 10 13.23 -9.65 9.39
C GLU A 10 11.86 -9.13 8.97
N LEU A 11 11.64 -8.94 7.68
CA LEU A 11 10.33 -8.54 7.16
C LEU A 11 9.27 -9.63 7.42
N ARG A 12 9.61 -10.92 7.30
CA ARG A 12 8.70 -12.03 7.62
C ARG A 12 8.35 -12.11 9.10
N THR A 13 9.27 -11.81 10.01
CA THR A 13 8.98 -11.80 11.45
C THR A 13 8.07 -10.65 11.85
N VAL A 14 8.23 -9.50 11.20
CA VAL A 14 7.48 -8.28 11.54
C VAL A 14 6.15 -8.19 10.80
N LEU A 15 6.02 -8.85 9.63
CA LEU A 15 4.83 -8.86 8.78
C LEU A 15 4.40 -10.30 8.46
N PRO A 16 3.88 -11.06 9.43
CA PRO A 16 3.55 -12.48 9.26
C PRO A 16 2.42 -12.72 8.23
N ALA A 17 1.63 -11.69 7.90
CA ALA A 17 0.56 -11.75 6.92
C ALA A 17 1.02 -11.43 5.47
N LEU A 18 2.30 -11.12 5.25
CA LEU A 18 2.80 -10.81 3.91
C LEU A 18 2.76 -12.08 3.02
N PRO A 19 2.03 -12.08 1.89
CA PRO A 19 2.00 -13.22 0.98
C PRO A 19 3.40 -13.42 0.38
N CYS A 20 4.07 -14.51 0.76
CA CYS A 20 5.43 -14.83 0.31
C CYS A 20 5.52 -16.28 -0.16
N ASP A 21 6.28 -16.51 -1.23
CA ASP A 21 6.76 -17.84 -1.64
C ASP A 21 8.23 -18.02 -1.22
N GLU A 22 8.90 -19.07 -1.72
CA GLU A 22 10.31 -19.34 -1.42
C GLU A 22 11.26 -18.27 -1.98
N ALA A 23 10.82 -17.45 -2.94
CA ALA A 23 11.62 -16.43 -3.61
C ALA A 23 11.36 -15.01 -3.09
N GLY A 24 10.21 -14.74 -2.46
CA GLY A 24 9.91 -13.45 -1.85
C GLY A 24 8.42 -13.10 -1.83
N PRO A 25 8.08 -11.80 -1.69
CA PRO A 25 6.69 -11.36 -1.70
C PRO A 25 6.05 -11.65 -3.07
N VAL A 26 4.89 -12.29 -3.05
CA VAL A 26 4.10 -12.59 -4.24
C VAL A 26 3.10 -11.46 -4.48
N PHE A 27 3.09 -10.96 -5.71
CA PHE A 27 2.20 -9.88 -6.15
C PHE A 27 1.34 -10.37 -7.31
N SER A 28 0.02 -10.25 -7.16
CA SER A 28 -0.98 -10.57 -8.19
C SER A 28 -1.09 -9.46 -9.25
N ALA A 29 -0.67 -8.24 -8.91
CA ALA A 29 -0.66 -7.11 -9.83
C ALA A 29 0.51 -6.14 -9.56
N PRO A 30 0.98 -5.38 -10.58
CA PRO A 30 2.11 -4.46 -10.41
C PRO A 30 1.92 -3.41 -9.32
N TRP A 31 0.69 -2.96 -9.07
CA TRP A 31 0.40 -1.96 -8.06
C TRP A 31 0.64 -2.47 -6.63
N GLU A 32 0.50 -3.78 -6.38
CA GLU A 32 0.75 -4.38 -5.07
C GLU A 32 2.24 -4.28 -4.70
N ALA A 33 3.11 -4.56 -5.68
CA ALA A 33 4.54 -4.39 -5.53
C ALA A 33 4.93 -2.93 -5.26
N GLN A 34 4.25 -1.99 -5.93
CA GLN A 34 4.48 -0.56 -5.73
C GLN A 34 4.04 -0.12 -4.32
N ALA A 35 2.87 -0.55 -3.85
CA ALA A 35 2.39 -0.25 -2.50
C ALA A 35 3.35 -0.77 -1.43
N PHE A 36 3.82 -2.02 -1.57
CA PHE A 36 4.82 -2.61 -0.69
C PHE A 36 6.14 -1.82 -0.70
N ALA A 37 6.64 -1.48 -1.90
CA ALA A 37 7.87 -0.71 -2.05
C ALA A 37 7.77 0.69 -1.42
N MET A 38 6.63 1.37 -1.56
CA MET A 38 6.36 2.66 -0.92
C MET A 38 6.35 2.55 0.61
N THR A 39 5.66 1.54 1.17
CA THR A 39 5.68 1.29 2.62
C THR A 39 7.12 1.09 3.13
N LEU A 40 7.91 0.26 2.44
CA LEU A 40 9.29 0.01 2.82
C LEU A 40 10.17 1.27 2.72
N ALA A 41 9.97 2.08 1.67
CA ALA A 41 10.71 3.32 1.48
C ALA A 41 10.40 4.33 2.59
N LEU A 42 9.12 4.54 2.92
CA LEU A 42 8.70 5.44 3.99
C LEU A 42 9.24 5.00 5.37
N HIS A 43 9.19 3.70 5.65
CA HIS A 43 9.78 3.14 6.86
C HIS A 43 11.30 3.37 6.91
N LYS A 44 12.03 3.11 5.82
CA LYS A 44 13.47 3.36 5.73
C LYS A 44 13.84 4.84 5.90
N CYS A 45 12.96 5.74 5.48
CA CYS A 45 13.10 7.17 5.73
C CYS A 45 12.75 7.60 7.16
N GLY A 46 12.32 6.68 8.03
CA GLY A 46 11.96 6.95 9.42
C GLY A 46 10.63 7.68 9.59
N MET A 47 9.76 7.64 8.58
CA MET A 47 8.46 8.33 8.63
C MET A 47 7.49 7.69 9.64
N PHE A 48 7.63 6.38 9.87
CA PHE A 48 6.89 5.63 10.88
C PHE A 48 7.69 4.40 11.32
N THR A 49 7.31 3.82 12.45
CA THR A 49 7.82 2.54 12.93
C THR A 49 6.96 1.37 12.45
N TRP A 50 7.53 0.16 12.43
CA TRP A 50 6.74 -1.04 12.12
C TRP A 50 5.57 -1.29 13.09
N ALA A 51 5.66 -0.86 14.35
CA ALA A 51 4.57 -0.97 15.30
C ALA A 51 3.37 -0.10 14.89
N GLU A 52 3.63 1.17 14.55
CA GLU A 52 2.60 2.10 14.04
C GLU A 52 1.99 1.58 12.72
N TRP A 53 2.81 0.99 11.85
CA TRP A 53 2.35 0.35 10.63
C TRP A 53 1.41 -0.82 10.92
N ALA A 54 1.79 -1.74 11.81
CA ALA A 54 1.00 -2.90 12.16
C ALA A 54 -0.36 -2.50 12.76
N GLU A 55 -0.39 -1.46 13.60
CA GLU A 55 -1.63 -0.88 14.13
C GLU A 55 -2.52 -0.35 13.02
N CYS A 56 -1.98 0.48 12.11
CA CYS A 56 -2.74 1.03 10.98
C CYS A 56 -3.31 -0.06 10.07
N LEU A 57 -2.51 -1.10 9.79
CA LEU A 57 -2.93 -2.24 8.97
C LEU A 57 -4.04 -3.05 9.65
N ASN A 58 -3.90 -3.34 10.95
CA ASN A 58 -4.94 -4.04 11.71
C ASN A 58 -6.25 -3.25 11.72
N HIS A 59 -6.20 -1.93 11.88
CA HIS A 59 -7.40 -1.08 11.78
C HIS A 59 -8.02 -1.13 10.38
N ALA A 60 -7.23 -1.05 9.31
CA ALA A 60 -7.74 -1.13 7.94
C ALA A 60 -8.44 -2.47 7.64
N ILE A 61 -7.86 -3.59 8.11
CA ILE A 61 -8.45 -4.93 7.96
C ILE A 61 -9.76 -5.02 8.74
N ARG A 62 -9.77 -4.59 10.01
CA ARG A 62 -10.98 -4.63 10.85
C ARG A 62 -12.13 -3.81 10.27
N ASP A 63 -11.83 -2.63 9.75
CA ASP A 63 -12.85 -1.77 9.14
C ASP A 63 -13.45 -2.41 7.88
N ALA A 64 -12.61 -3.06 7.07
CA ALA A 64 -13.07 -3.76 5.87
C ALA A 64 -13.90 -5.01 6.20
N GLN A 65 -13.48 -5.79 7.20
CA GLN A 65 -14.25 -6.93 7.70
C GLN A 65 -15.63 -6.48 8.25
N ALA A 66 -15.66 -5.36 8.98
CA ALA A 66 -16.91 -4.76 9.46
C ALA A 66 -17.81 -4.27 8.32
N ALA A 67 -17.24 -3.84 7.19
CA ALA A 67 -17.96 -3.47 5.97
C ALA A 67 -18.44 -4.67 5.14
N GLY A 68 -18.21 -5.91 5.60
CA GLY A 68 -18.70 -7.13 4.97
C GLY A 68 -17.75 -7.77 3.96
N ASP A 69 -16.46 -7.43 4.00
CA ASP A 69 -15.44 -8.11 3.19
C ASP A 69 -15.22 -9.55 3.72
N PRO A 70 -15.49 -10.60 2.91
CA PRO A 70 -15.25 -11.98 3.32
C PRO A 70 -13.77 -12.41 3.34
N ASP A 71 -12.83 -11.46 3.16
CA ASP A 71 -11.39 -11.66 3.33
C ASP A 71 -10.87 -12.84 2.49
N ARG A 72 -11.20 -12.82 1.19
CA ARG A 72 -10.91 -13.92 0.25
C ARG A 72 -9.46 -13.92 -0.26
N GLY A 73 -8.53 -13.30 0.46
CA GLY A 73 -7.11 -13.20 0.10
C GLY A 73 -6.79 -12.24 -1.07
N ASN A 74 -7.77 -11.89 -1.91
CA ASN A 74 -7.62 -10.91 -2.99
C ASN A 74 -7.75 -9.44 -2.52
N THR A 75 -8.17 -9.22 -1.28
CA THR A 75 -8.36 -7.88 -0.70
C THR A 75 -7.22 -7.45 0.23
N TYR A 76 -6.26 -8.34 0.51
CA TYR A 76 -5.16 -8.05 1.43
C TYR A 76 -4.36 -6.80 1.05
N TYR A 77 -3.90 -6.68 -0.20
CA TYR A 77 -3.17 -5.50 -0.65
C TYR A 77 -4.06 -4.24 -0.76
N SER A 78 -5.39 -4.40 -0.83
CA SER A 78 -6.33 -3.28 -0.74
C SER A 78 -6.38 -2.72 0.69
N HIS A 79 -6.35 -3.60 1.70
CA HIS A 79 -6.20 -3.18 3.10
C HIS A 79 -4.82 -2.57 3.34
N TRP A 80 -3.77 -3.13 2.73
CA TRP A 80 -2.42 -2.56 2.76
C TRP A 80 -2.37 -1.14 2.21
N LEU A 81 -2.97 -0.91 1.05
CA LEU A 81 -3.04 0.42 0.43
C LEU A 81 -3.83 1.39 1.32
N THR A 82 -4.95 0.94 1.89
CA THR A 82 -5.75 1.73 2.84
C THR A 82 -4.93 2.13 4.06
N ALA A 83 -4.16 1.21 4.63
CA ALA A 83 -3.27 1.48 5.75
C ALA A 83 -2.15 2.47 5.37
N LEU A 84 -1.60 2.35 4.15
CA LEU A 84 -0.59 3.25 3.61
C LEU A 84 -1.11 4.68 3.44
N GLU A 85 -2.31 4.85 2.87
CA GLU A 85 -2.96 6.16 2.78
C GLU A 85 -3.17 6.75 4.18
N ARG A 86 -3.71 5.97 5.12
CA ARG A 86 -3.98 6.40 6.50
C ARG A 86 -2.73 6.85 7.24
N ILE A 87 -1.68 6.01 7.28
CA ILE A 87 -0.46 6.36 8.02
C ILE A 87 0.24 7.57 7.39
N SER A 88 0.17 7.71 6.05
CA SER A 88 0.73 8.87 5.36
C SER A 88 -0.02 10.16 5.71
N THR A 89 -1.35 10.10 5.86
CA THR A 89 -2.16 11.22 6.36
C THR A 89 -1.85 11.52 7.83
N ILE A 90 -1.80 10.52 8.70
CA ILE A 90 -1.49 10.69 10.14
C ILE A 90 -0.12 11.35 10.34
N LYS A 91 0.87 10.99 9.52
CA LYS A 91 2.21 11.55 9.52
C LYS A 91 2.32 12.90 8.78
N GLY A 92 1.22 13.40 8.20
CA GLY A 92 1.18 14.68 7.49
C GLY A 92 1.94 14.71 6.17
N LEU A 93 2.27 13.55 5.59
CA LEU A 93 2.96 13.43 4.31
C LEU A 93 2.05 13.74 3.11
N VAL A 94 0.76 13.47 3.30
CA VAL A 94 -0.32 13.76 2.37
C VAL A 94 -1.52 14.28 3.16
N THR A 95 -2.44 14.93 2.48
CA THR A 95 -3.76 15.26 3.04
C THR A 95 -4.84 14.42 2.37
N ASP A 96 -5.97 14.23 3.05
CA ASP A 96 -7.13 13.55 2.46
C ASP A 96 -7.63 14.25 1.19
N ASP A 97 -7.49 15.58 1.12
CA ASP A 97 -7.83 16.35 -0.06
C ASP A 97 -6.87 16.07 -1.22
N MET A 98 -5.55 16.00 -0.97
CA MET A 98 -4.57 15.63 -2.00
C MET A 98 -4.83 14.23 -2.55
N LEU A 99 -5.13 13.25 -1.69
CA LEU A 99 -5.46 11.89 -2.12
C LEU A 99 -6.74 11.87 -2.97
N ARG A 100 -7.78 12.59 -2.53
CA ARG A 100 -9.05 12.69 -3.25
C ARG A 100 -8.88 13.38 -4.60
N GLN A 101 -8.16 14.50 -4.64
CA GLN A 101 -7.87 15.23 -5.87
C GLN A 101 -7.08 14.37 -6.85
N ARG A 102 -6.08 13.63 -6.38
CA ARG A 102 -5.29 12.71 -7.23
C ARG A 102 -6.17 11.59 -7.79
N ARG A 103 -7.04 11.01 -6.99
CA ARG A 103 -7.99 9.96 -7.42
C ARG A 103 -8.96 10.51 -8.49
N ASN A 104 -9.53 11.68 -8.25
CA ASN A 104 -10.42 12.35 -9.20
C ASN A 104 -9.71 12.70 -10.52
N ALA A 105 -8.47 13.17 -10.46
CA ALA A 105 -7.69 13.49 -11.65
C ALA A 105 -7.45 12.23 -12.53
N TRP A 106 -7.14 11.09 -11.91
CA TRP A 106 -7.00 9.82 -12.61
C TRP A 106 -8.31 9.33 -13.21
N ASP A 107 -9.42 9.47 -12.48
CA ASP A 107 -10.75 9.06 -12.93
C ASP A 107 -11.23 9.92 -14.14
N VAL A 108 -10.96 11.22 -14.10
CA VAL A 108 -11.17 12.12 -15.26
C VAL A 108 -10.25 11.74 -16.42
N ALA A 109 -8.97 11.45 -16.16
CA ALA A 109 -8.01 11.04 -17.17
C ALA A 109 -8.43 9.72 -17.85
N ALA A 110 -8.92 8.75 -17.08
CA ALA A 110 -9.40 7.47 -17.60
C ALA A 110 -10.60 7.67 -18.54
N ARG A 111 -11.57 8.50 -18.14
CA ARG A 111 -12.77 8.78 -18.95
C ARG A 111 -12.48 9.50 -20.26
N ARG A 112 -11.50 10.39 -20.29
CA ARG A 112 -11.14 11.16 -21.51
C ARG A 112 -10.22 10.39 -22.46
N THR A 113 -9.55 9.33 -21.99
CA THR A 113 -8.57 8.60 -22.78
C THR A 113 -9.27 7.63 -23.73
N PRO A 114 -9.10 7.74 -25.05
CA PRO A 114 -9.64 6.77 -25.99
C PRO A 114 -9.15 5.35 -25.71
N HIS A 115 -9.98 4.35 -26.02
CA HIS A 115 -9.58 2.95 -25.85
C HIS A 115 -8.28 2.63 -26.61
N GLY A 116 -7.37 1.92 -25.94
CA GLY A 116 -6.07 1.54 -26.50
C GLY A 116 -4.97 2.59 -26.36
N GLN A 117 -5.25 3.77 -25.79
CA GLN A 117 -4.25 4.78 -25.46
C GLN A 117 -3.86 4.71 -23.97
N PRO A 118 -2.60 5.03 -23.62
CA PRO A 118 -2.18 5.12 -22.22
C PRO A 118 -2.92 6.25 -21.51
N ILE A 119 -3.31 6.02 -20.25
CA ILE A 119 -3.95 7.06 -19.42
C ILE A 119 -2.84 7.93 -18.84
N GLU A 120 -2.86 9.22 -19.16
CA GLU A 120 -1.92 10.20 -18.65
C GLU A 120 -2.64 11.23 -17.79
N LEU A 121 -2.08 11.51 -16.61
CA LEU A 121 -2.40 12.72 -15.86
C LEU A 121 -1.79 13.89 -16.62
N GLY A 122 -2.66 14.82 -17.04
CA GLY A 122 -2.26 15.99 -17.80
C GLY A 122 -1.39 16.95 -17.00
#